data_AF-A0A968ZZ03-F1
#
_entry.id   AF-A0A968ZZ03-F1
#
_cell.length_a   1.000
_cell.length_b   1.000
_cell.length_c   1.000
_cell.angle_alpha   90.00
_cell.angle_beta   90.00
_cell.angle_gamma   90.00
#
_symmetry.space_group_name_H-M   'P 1'
#
loop_
_entity.id
_entity.type
_entity.pdbx_description
1 polymer ?
#
loop_
_entity_poly.entity_id
_entity_poly.type
_entity_poly.pdbx_seq_one_letter_code
_entity_poly.pdbx_strand_id
1 'polypeptide(L)'
;MKSQWQCIQENIGTWHGSFTQFDADGQQLKDTPSVLTLAETEPNKTIQLTLERTPANGSPDIICRSFSAPGLAPYVYFLRRVHLLKDLLSGQLLASLGRKCR
;
A
#
# COMPACT_ATOMS: atom_id res chain seq x y z
N MET A 1 -20.91 2.01 -4.66
CA MET A 1 -19.70 2.27 -3.84
C MET A 1 -18.89 0.98 -3.73
N LYS A 2 -17.58 1.04 -3.48
CA LYS A 2 -16.77 -0.19 -3.29
C LYS A 2 -16.97 -0.66 -1.85
N SER A 3 -17.02 -1.96 -1.62
CA SER A 3 -16.97 -2.51 -0.25
C SER A 3 -15.57 -2.34 0.34
N GLN A 4 -15.44 -2.46 1.66
CA GLN A 4 -14.13 -2.49 2.33
C GLN A 4 -13.23 -3.60 1.77
N TRP A 5 -13.82 -4.77 1.52
CA TRP A 5 -13.12 -5.89 0.88
C TRP A 5 -12.59 -5.54 -0.52
N GLN A 6 -13.40 -4.89 -1.34
CA GLN A 6 -12.96 -4.45 -2.68
C GLN A 6 -11.85 -3.41 -2.61
N CYS A 7 -11.80 -2.58 -1.57
CA CYS A 7 -10.73 -1.60 -1.38
C CYS A 7 -9.41 -2.26 -0.92
N ILE A 8 -9.43 -3.30 -0.06
CA ILE A 8 -8.20 -4.02 0.30
C ILE A 8 -7.62 -4.80 -0.90
N GLN A 9 -8.48 -5.39 -1.75
CA GLN A 9 -8.06 -6.09 -2.97
C GLN A 9 -7.23 -5.19 -3.90
N GLU A 10 -7.40 -3.86 -3.87
CA GLU A 10 -6.58 -2.92 -4.65
C GLU A 10 -5.10 -2.88 -4.22
N ASN A 11 -4.75 -3.46 -3.06
CA ASN A 11 -3.38 -3.54 -2.55
C ASN A 11 -2.69 -4.87 -2.87
N ILE A 12 -3.38 -5.81 -3.55
CA ILE A 12 -2.77 -7.05 -4.03
C ILE A 12 -1.59 -6.72 -4.93
N GLY A 13 -0.48 -7.43 -4.72
CA GLY A 13 0.79 -7.22 -5.39
C GLY A 13 1.97 -7.34 -4.45
N THR A 14 3.16 -7.05 -4.98
CA THR A 14 4.41 -7.07 -4.24
C THR A 14 4.92 -5.64 -4.03
N TRP A 15 5.28 -5.35 -2.79
CA TRP A 15 5.72 -4.04 -2.31
C TRP A 15 7.16 -4.18 -1.80
N HIS A 16 8.08 -3.50 -2.49
CA HIS A 16 9.48 -3.41 -2.09
C HIS A 16 9.71 -2.12 -1.32
N GLY A 17 10.42 -2.19 -0.20
CA GLY A 17 10.74 -1.02 0.60
C GLY A 17 11.58 -1.39 1.82
N SER A 18 11.43 -0.61 2.89
CA SER A 18 12.09 -0.87 4.17
C SER A 18 11.22 -0.46 5.35
N PHE A 19 11.52 -1.04 6.51
CA PHE A 19 11.03 -0.60 7.81
C PHE A 19 12.12 0.27 8.45
N THR A 20 11.90 1.58 8.41
CA THR A 20 12.81 2.56 9.01
C THR A 20 12.29 3.02 10.36
N GLN A 21 13.14 2.93 11.38
CA GLN A 21 12.85 3.39 12.73
C GLN A 21 13.54 4.73 12.97
N PHE A 22 12.77 5.70 13.48
CA PHE A 22 13.25 7.00 13.90
C PHE A 22 13.06 7.18 15.42
N ASP A 23 13.86 8.03 16.04
CA ASP A 23 13.58 8.53 17.38
C ASP A 23 12.54 9.66 17.36
N ALA A 24 12.24 10.22 18.54
CA ALA A 24 11.27 11.29 18.70
C ALA A 24 11.71 12.62 18.05
N ASP A 25 13.02 12.81 17.82
CA ASP A 25 13.58 13.99 17.19
C ASP A 25 13.74 13.84 15.66
N GLY A 26 13.35 12.67 15.13
CA GLY A 26 13.41 12.35 13.70
C GLY A 26 14.77 11.86 13.23
N GLN A 27 15.68 11.49 14.13
CA GLN A 27 16.94 10.84 13.75
C GLN A 27 16.70 9.37 13.44
N GLN A 28 17.30 8.89 12.34
CA GLN A 28 17.18 7.51 11.92
C GLN A 28 18.01 6.59 12.84
N LEU A 29 17.35 5.63 13.48
CA LEU A 29 17.97 4.64 14.35
C LEU A 29 18.33 3.36 13.61
N LYS A 30 17.43 2.91 12.71
CA LYS A 30 17.56 1.63 12.02
C LYS A 30 16.81 1.67 10.70
N ASP A 31 17.34 0.99 9.69
CA ASP A 31 16.62 0.67 8.46
C ASP A 31 16.69 -0.84 8.21
N THR A 32 15.59 -1.43 7.78
CA THR A 32 15.50 -2.88 7.52
C THR A 32 14.78 -3.10 6.19
N PRO A 33 15.51 -3.50 5.12
CA PRO A 33 14.91 -3.86 3.84
C PRO A 33 13.81 -4.91 4.00
N SER A 34 12.77 -4.79 3.19
CA SER A 34 11.63 -5.70 3.26
C SER A 34 10.92 -5.86 1.92
N VAL A 35 10.32 -7.04 1.74
CA VAL A 35 9.40 -7.35 0.66
C VAL A 35 8.07 -7.80 1.28
N LEU A 36 6.98 -7.12 0.92
CA LEU A 36 5.63 -7.48 1.34
C LEU A 36 4.82 -7.92 0.13
N THR A 37 4.30 -9.14 0.17
CA THR A 37 3.42 -9.68 -0.87
C THR A 37 2.02 -9.84 -0.31
N LEU A 38 1.04 -9.25 -0.99
CA LEU A 38 -0.38 -9.52 -0.81
C LEU A 38 -0.86 -10.34 -2.01
N ALA A 39 -1.25 -11.58 -1.78
CA ALA A 39 -1.72 -12.48 -2.83
C ALA A 39 -3.13 -12.99 -2.52
N GLU A 40 -4.01 -12.99 -3.52
CA GLU A 40 -5.30 -13.67 -3.41
C GLU A 40 -5.07 -15.18 -3.48
N THR A 41 -5.52 -15.90 -2.46
CA THR A 41 -5.42 -17.37 -2.40
C THR A 41 -6.75 -18.05 -2.66
N GLU A 42 -7.86 -17.37 -2.38
CA GLU A 42 -9.21 -17.76 -2.79
C GLU A 42 -9.94 -16.54 -3.40
N PRO A 43 -10.44 -16.65 -4.64
CA PRO A 43 -11.08 -15.54 -5.34
C PRO A 43 -12.18 -14.88 -4.50
N ASN A 44 -12.07 -13.56 -4.32
CA ASN A 44 -13.00 -12.72 -3.55
C ASN A 44 -13.24 -13.13 -2.09
N LYS A 45 -12.36 -13.98 -1.53
CA LYS A 45 -12.59 -14.56 -0.21
C LYS A 45 -11.38 -14.45 0.71
N THR A 46 -10.17 -14.74 0.21
CA THR A 46 -8.97 -14.83 1.06
C THR A 46 -7.79 -14.13 0.42
N ILE A 47 -7.13 -13.27 1.21
CA ILE A 47 -5.86 -12.63 0.87
C ILE A 47 -4.80 -13.07 1.87
N GLN A 48 -3.66 -13.54 1.37
CA GLN A 48 -2.48 -13.87 2.15
C GLN A 48 -1.50 -12.69 2.12
N LEU A 49 -1.03 -12.26 3.29
CA LEU A 49 0.10 -11.37 3.46
C LEU A 49 1.32 -12.20 3.82
N THR A 50 2.41 -12.02 3.07
CA THR A 50 3.75 -12.50 3.40
C THR A 50 4.67 -11.29 3.49
N LEU A 51 5.27 -11.07 4.66
CA LEU A 51 6.24 -10.01 4.90
C LEU A 51 7.59 -10.66 5.19
N GLU A 52 8.58 -10.37 4.37
CA GLU A 52 9.97 -10.74 4.58
C GLU A 52 10.78 -9.50 4.94
N ARG A 53 11.54 -9.57 6.04
CA ARG A 53 12.43 -8.51 6.51
C ARG A 53 13.85 -9.03 6.59
N THR A 54 14.81 -8.27 6.07
CA THR A 54 16.22 -8.66 6.01
C THR A 54 17.05 -7.71 6.87
N PRO A 55 17.18 -7.96 8.19
CA PRO A 55 17.99 -7.12 9.06
C PRO A 55 19.49 -7.28 8.75
N ALA A 56 20.26 -6.21 8.89
CA ALA A 56 21.69 -6.19 8.55
C ALA A 56 22.53 -7.27 9.29
N ASN A 57 22.18 -7.57 10.55
CA ASN A 57 22.95 -8.47 11.42
C ASN A 57 22.13 -9.68 11.89
N GLY A 58 21.24 -10.22 11.05
CA GLY A 58 20.40 -11.35 11.44
C GLY A 58 19.92 -12.18 10.26
N SER A 59 19.22 -13.27 10.57
CA SER A 59 18.50 -14.04 9.56
C SER A 59 17.27 -13.27 9.07
N PRO A 60 16.81 -13.50 7.84
CA PRO A 60 15.51 -13.03 7.38
C PRO A 60 14.40 -13.43 8.34
N ASP A 61 13.51 -12.50 8.63
CA ASP A 61 12.31 -12.72 9.44
C ASP A 61 11.08 -12.70 8.53
N ILE A 62 10.30 -13.78 8.54
CA ILE A 62 9.17 -14.01 7.63
C ILE A 62 7.89 -14.11 8.45
N ILE A 63 6.93 -13.23 8.15
CA ILE A 63 5.61 -13.22 8.77
C ILE A 63 4.55 -13.52 7.72
N CYS A 64 3.73 -14.54 8.00
CA CYS A 64 2.55 -14.87 7.20
C CYS A 64 1.26 -14.55 7.97
N ARG A 65 0.31 -13.91 7.30
CA ARG A 65 -1.04 -13.63 7.80
C ARG A 65 -2.07 -13.89 6.71
N SER A 66 -3.27 -14.27 7.11
CA SER A 66 -4.39 -14.50 6.21
C SER A 66 -5.57 -13.65 6.64
N PHE A 67 -6.28 -13.11 5.66
CA PHE A 67 -7.43 -12.23 5.84
C PHE A 67 -8.59 -12.77 5.02
N SER A 68 -9.80 -12.73 5.58
CA SER A 68 -11.00 -13.23 4.92
C SER A 68 -12.10 -12.19 4.79
N ALA A 69 -12.90 -12.28 3.73
CA ALA A 69 -14.08 -11.46 3.52
C ALA A 69 -15.14 -11.69 4.62
N PRO A 70 -15.94 -10.68 5.01
CA PRO A 70 -16.06 -9.36 4.37
C PRO A 70 -15.12 -8.28 4.92
N GLY A 71 -14.23 -8.57 5.85
CA GLY A 71 -13.37 -7.54 6.40
C GLY A 71 -12.37 -8.01 7.46
N LEU A 72 -11.32 -7.20 7.59
CA LEU A 72 -10.31 -7.30 8.62
C LEU A 72 -10.87 -6.97 10.01
N ALA A 73 -10.06 -7.20 11.03
CA ALA A 73 -10.33 -6.82 12.42
C ALA A 73 -10.95 -5.41 12.53
N PRO A 74 -11.79 -5.17 13.56
CA PRO A 74 -12.37 -3.84 13.79
C PRO A 74 -11.28 -2.76 13.81
N TYR A 75 -11.63 -1.55 13.41
CA TYR A 75 -10.78 -0.35 13.38
C TYR A 75 -9.79 -0.20 12.22
N VAL A 76 -9.85 -1.05 11.18
CA VAL A 76 -9.09 -0.84 9.93
C VAL A 76 -10.04 -0.45 8.79
N TYR A 77 -9.80 0.73 8.19
CA TYR A 77 -10.62 1.24 7.09
C TYR A 77 -9.78 1.42 5.83
N PHE A 78 -10.25 0.84 4.73
CA PHE A 78 -9.70 1.03 3.39
C PHE A 78 -10.52 2.07 2.64
N LEU A 79 -9.82 3.09 2.17
CA LEU A 79 -10.39 4.13 1.34
C LEU A 79 -10.30 3.70 -0.13
N ARG A 80 -11.30 4.10 -0.92
CA ARG A 80 -11.25 3.95 -2.36
C ARG A 80 -10.10 4.81 -2.91
N ARG A 81 -9.22 4.23 -3.73
CA ARG A 81 -8.21 5.01 -4.45
C ARG A 81 -8.88 5.88 -5.52
N VAL A 82 -8.74 7.20 -5.39
CA VAL A 82 -9.16 8.16 -6.42
C VAL A 82 -7.92 8.50 -7.26
N HIS A 83 -8.00 8.30 -8.58
CA HIS A 83 -6.90 8.52 -9.51
C HIS A 83 -6.65 10.01 -9.84
N LEU A 84 -6.60 10.88 -8.82
CA LEU A 84 -6.43 12.33 -9.01
C LEU A 84 -5.04 12.71 -9.57
N LEU A 85 -4.06 11.81 -9.49
CA LEU A 85 -2.67 12.09 -9.89
C LEU A 85 -2.28 11.59 -11.28
N LYS A 86 -3.13 10.82 -11.97
CA LYS A 86 -2.85 10.45 -13.37
C LYS A 86 -3.05 11.63 -14.33
N ASP A 87 -3.96 12.55 -14.00
CA ASP A 87 -4.29 13.69 -14.86
C ASP A 87 -3.31 14.87 -14.71
N LEU A 88 -2.58 14.96 -13.58
CA LEU A 88 -1.57 16.01 -13.38
C LEU A 88 -0.23 15.69 -14.07
N LEU A 89 0.10 14.40 -14.21
CA LEU A 89 1.32 13.93 -14.88
C LEU A 89 1.12 13.66 -16.38
N SER A 90 -0.11 13.54 -16.86
CA SER A 90 -0.41 13.35 -18.29
C SER A 90 -0.47 14.66 -19.10
N GLY A 91 -0.22 15.82 -18.48
CA GLY A 91 -0.12 17.10 -19.18
C GLY A 91 -1.41 17.59 -19.88
N GLN A 92 -2.54 16.92 -19.71
CA GLN A 92 -3.78 17.25 -20.41
C GLN A 92 -4.60 18.37 -19.76
N LEU A 93 -4.25 18.85 -18.57
CA LEU A 93 -5.01 19.89 -17.86
C LEU A 93 -4.51 21.34 -18.07
N LEU A 94 -3.45 21.58 -18.86
CA LEU A 94 -3.00 22.95 -19.19
C LEU A 94 -3.60 23.51 -20.49
N ALA A 95 -4.34 22.71 -21.27
CA ALA A 95 -4.94 23.17 -22.52
C ALA A 95 -6.35 23.81 -22.35
N SER A 96 -7.01 23.66 -21.19
CA SER A 96 -8.39 24.16 -21.00
C SER A 96 -8.50 25.52 -20.28
N LEU A 97 -7.43 26.00 -19.64
CA LEU A 97 -7.42 27.30 -18.94
C LEU A 97 -6.79 28.45 -19.75
N GLY A 98 -6.38 28.18 -21.00
CA GLY A 98 -5.79 29.16 -21.90
C GLY A 98 -6.77 29.78 -22.91
N ARG A 99 -7.96 30.23 -22.50
CA ARG A 99 -8.77 31.17 -23.31
C ARG A 99 -9.49 32.20 -22.45
N LYS A 100 -9.26 33.47 -22.79
CA LYS A 100 -9.86 34.72 -22.30
C LYS A 100 -9.27 35.30 -21.01
N CYS A 101 -8.05 35.85 -21.11
CA CYS A 101 -7.88 37.23 -20.67
C CYS A 101 -8.18 38.12 -21.88
N ARG A 102 -9.15 39.01 -21.71
CA ARG A 102 -9.50 40.07 -22.65
C ARG A 102 -8.84 41.35 -22.17
#